data_AF-A0A4Y2IVY8-F1
#
_entry.id   AF-A0A4Y2IVY8-F1
#
_cell.length_a   1.000
_cell.length_b   1.000
_cell.length_c   1.000
_cell.angle_alpha   90.00
_cell.angle_beta   90.00
_cell.angle_gamma   90.00
#
_symmetry.space_group_name_H-M   'P 1'
#
loop_
_entity.id
_entity.type
_entity.pdbx_description
1 polymer ?
#
loop_
_entity_poly.entity_id
_entity_poly.type
_entity_poly.pdbx_seq_one_letter_code
_entity_poly.pdbx_strand_id
1 'polypeptide(L)'
;METGQLKSIKSLMDGYQDHHLIRIIIILAIIKAILTRILSGNMKFLILFAVAAVFGSVHCDQECFRAIFKECVREPVPQERMTLCDEIKYEVTCISQAAYRCNMAFKVDANALKTAVTTVCRDAGFQRWYDAGKACYQKSVNDSVCTEPIKEAMSGLKTNEDIIKSNKKVCSLFEPYSNCVEDKVEKNCGSLNQVFNWLYDPLRNLSNSLCEQLIVPADEKDSRPDNFGMLNVYGSVKAVFEIA
;
A
#
# COMPACT_ATOMS: atom_id res chain seq x y z
N MET A 1 -20.36 -10.32 -42.91
CA MET A 1 -21.40 -10.62 -41.91
C MET A 1 -20.86 -10.22 -40.55
N GLU A 2 -21.34 -9.10 -39.99
CA GLU A 2 -21.39 -8.74 -38.56
C GLU A 2 -21.59 -7.21 -38.44
N THR A 3 -22.78 -6.75 -38.82
CA THR A 3 -23.23 -5.35 -38.61
C THR A 3 -24.70 -5.27 -38.20
N GLY A 4 -25.25 -6.35 -37.63
CA GLY A 4 -26.65 -6.44 -37.21
C GLY A 4 -26.92 -6.09 -35.74
N GLN A 5 -26.00 -6.40 -34.82
CA GLN A 5 -26.28 -6.25 -33.37
C GLN A 5 -26.04 -4.83 -32.83
N LEU A 6 -25.08 -4.08 -33.37
CA LEU A 6 -24.78 -2.70 -32.92
C LEU A 6 -25.83 -1.65 -33.37
N LYS A 7 -26.56 -1.91 -34.46
CA LYS A 7 -27.65 -1.01 -34.90
C LYS A 7 -28.92 -1.16 -34.06
N SER A 8 -29.17 -2.34 -33.49
CA SER A 8 -30.36 -2.59 -32.66
C SER A 8 -30.27 -1.85 -31.32
N ILE A 9 -29.09 -1.83 -30.70
CA ILE A 9 -28.86 -1.13 -29.43
C ILE A 9 -29.02 0.39 -29.58
N LYS A 10 -28.58 0.97 -30.72
CA LYS A 10 -28.73 2.41 -30.97
C LYS A 10 -30.20 2.83 -31.11
N SER A 11 -31.05 2.00 -31.73
CA SER A 11 -32.49 2.31 -31.83
C SER A 11 -33.27 2.14 -30.52
N LEU A 12 -32.74 1.37 -29.57
CA LEU A 12 -33.31 1.23 -28.21
C LEU A 12 -32.91 2.39 -27.29
N MET A 13 -31.89 3.18 -27.64
CA MET A 13 -31.38 4.28 -26.81
C MET A 13 -31.98 5.64 -27.16
N ASP A 14 -32.59 5.81 -28.34
CA ASP A 14 -33.12 7.11 -28.79
C ASP A 14 -34.54 7.44 -28.24
N GLY A 15 -35.12 6.58 -27.39
CA GLY A 15 -36.50 6.75 -26.91
C GLY A 15 -36.74 6.64 -25.40
N TYR A 16 -35.71 6.44 -24.57
CA TYR A 16 -35.91 6.15 -23.14
C TYR A 16 -35.16 7.14 -22.25
N GLN A 17 -35.85 8.23 -21.92
CA GLN A 17 -35.37 9.31 -21.08
C GLN A 17 -35.58 8.98 -19.59
N ASP A 18 -35.20 7.78 -19.17
CA ASP A 18 -35.26 7.39 -17.77
C ASP A 18 -33.89 6.94 -17.28
N HIS A 19 -33.19 7.89 -16.64
CA HIS A 19 -31.84 7.75 -16.10
C HIS A 19 -31.68 6.55 -15.14
N HIS A 20 -32.78 6.01 -14.60
CA HIS A 20 -32.77 4.85 -13.72
C HIS A 20 -32.54 3.52 -14.45
N LEU A 21 -33.11 3.34 -15.65
CA LEU A 21 -33.00 2.08 -16.39
C LEU A 21 -31.59 1.88 -16.96
N ILE A 22 -30.98 2.96 -17.44
CA ILE A 22 -29.59 2.97 -17.93
C ILE A 22 -28.61 2.62 -16.80
N ARG A 23 -28.84 3.14 -15.58
CA ARG A 23 -28.02 2.82 -14.41
C ARG A 23 -28.13 1.34 -14.03
N ILE A 24 -29.32 0.75 -14.08
CA ILE A 24 -29.52 -0.67 -13.77
C ILE A 24 -28.80 -1.57 -14.80
N ILE A 25 -28.86 -1.23 -16.09
CA ILE A 25 -28.18 -1.98 -17.15
C ILE A 25 -26.66 -1.91 -16.99
N ILE A 26 -26.11 -0.75 -16.65
CA ILE A 26 -24.67 -0.58 -16.37
C ILE A 26 -24.26 -1.38 -15.13
N ILE A 27 -25.05 -1.34 -14.04
CA ILE A 27 -24.77 -2.09 -12.82
C ILE A 27 -24.80 -3.61 -13.10
N LEU A 28 -25.78 -4.11 -13.87
CA LEU A 28 -25.87 -5.53 -14.22
C LEU A 28 -24.71 -5.98 -15.13
N ALA A 29 -24.24 -5.12 -16.03
CA ALA A 29 -23.07 -5.40 -16.86
C ALA A 29 -21.78 -5.47 -16.02
N ILE A 30 -21.64 -4.58 -15.04
CA ILE A 30 -20.51 -4.56 -14.10
C ILE A 30 -20.53 -5.82 -13.21
N ILE A 31 -21.69 -6.18 -12.64
CA ILE A 31 -21.85 -7.39 -11.80
C ILE A 31 -21.50 -8.65 -12.60
N LYS A 32 -21.96 -8.74 -13.85
CA LYS A 32 -21.66 -9.90 -14.72
C LYS A 32 -20.17 -9.99 -15.04
N ALA A 33 -19.50 -8.87 -15.32
CA ALA A 33 -18.06 -8.82 -15.55
C ALA A 33 -17.24 -9.19 -14.30
N ILE A 34 -17.72 -8.80 -13.11
CA ILE A 34 -17.10 -9.16 -11.82
C ILE A 34 -17.26 -10.66 -11.54
N LEU A 35 -18.45 -11.23 -11.73
CA LEU A 35 -18.72 -12.66 -11.51
C LEU A 35 -17.90 -13.57 -12.43
N THR A 36 -17.71 -13.20 -13.70
CA THR A 36 -16.87 -13.95 -14.63
C THR A 36 -15.39 -13.93 -14.24
N ARG A 37 -14.93 -12.87 -13.56
CA ARG A 37 -13.54 -12.77 -13.06
C ARG A 37 -13.31 -13.50 -11.73
N ILE A 38 -14.32 -13.57 -10.86
CA ILE A 38 -14.25 -14.34 -9.60
C ILE A 38 -14.15 -15.84 -9.88
N LEU A 39 -14.82 -16.33 -10.92
CA LEU A 39 -14.82 -17.76 -11.28
C LEU A 39 -13.53 -18.22 -12.00
N SER A 40 -12.63 -17.32 -12.43
CA SER A 40 -11.44 -17.67 -13.22
C SER A 40 -10.14 -17.86 -12.41
N GLY A 41 -10.20 -17.90 -11.08
CA GLY A 41 -9.09 -18.36 -10.22
C GLY A 41 -7.81 -17.50 -10.23
N ASN A 42 -7.90 -16.22 -10.62
CA ASN A 42 -6.73 -15.33 -10.70
C ASN A 42 -6.88 -14.22 -9.63
N MET A 43 -6.53 -14.51 -8.37
CA MET A 43 -6.54 -13.52 -7.29
C MET A 43 -5.33 -12.58 -7.42
N LYS A 44 -5.52 -11.48 -8.14
CA LYS A 44 -4.71 -10.26 -7.98
C LYS A 44 -5.66 -9.06 -7.84
N PHE A 45 -5.83 -8.66 -6.57
CA PHE A 45 -6.15 -7.32 -6.05
C PHE A 45 -7.14 -6.44 -6.82
N LEU A 46 -8.39 -6.33 -6.34
CA LEU A 46 -9.27 -5.14 -6.35
C LEU A 46 -10.36 -5.40 -5.25
N ILE A 47 -10.93 -4.48 -4.47
CA ILE A 47 -12.01 -3.51 -4.79
C ILE A 47 -12.38 -2.70 -3.50
N LEU A 48 -12.70 -1.40 -3.62
CA LEU A 48 -13.17 -0.44 -2.59
C LEU A 48 -14.68 -0.09 -2.73
N PHE A 49 -15.27 0.56 -1.69
CA PHE A 49 -16.56 1.34 -1.54
C PHE A 49 -17.49 0.79 -0.41
N ALA A 50 -18.20 1.51 0.48
CA ALA A 50 -18.41 2.94 0.83
C ALA A 50 -19.02 3.10 2.28
N VAL A 51 -18.70 4.22 2.95
CA VAL A 51 -19.33 5.06 4.03
C VAL A 51 -20.18 4.47 5.18
N ALA A 52 -19.80 4.78 6.43
CA ALA A 52 -20.68 5.33 7.48
C ALA A 52 -19.85 6.02 8.58
N ALA A 53 -20.30 7.21 8.98
CA ALA A 53 -19.70 8.13 9.93
C ALA A 53 -20.21 7.92 11.37
N VAL A 54 -19.51 8.57 12.30
CA VAL A 54 -19.86 8.89 13.70
C VAL A 54 -19.17 7.98 14.72
N PHE A 55 -17.97 8.35 15.19
CA PHE A 55 -17.54 8.26 16.63
C PHE A 55 -16.28 9.13 16.93
N GLY A 56 -16.46 10.45 16.89
CA GLY A 56 -15.75 11.54 17.61
C GLY A 56 -14.31 11.40 18.16
N SER A 57 -13.40 12.17 17.58
CA SER A 57 -11.98 12.45 17.94
C SER A 57 -10.93 11.48 17.40
N VAL A 58 -10.54 10.40 18.09
CA VAL A 58 -9.51 9.47 17.55
C VAL A 58 -10.01 8.71 16.32
N HIS A 59 -11.30 8.35 16.33
CA HIS A 59 -11.96 7.75 15.17
C HIS A 59 -12.20 8.79 14.06
N CYS A 60 -12.36 10.07 14.37
CA CYS A 60 -12.50 11.12 13.35
C CYS A 60 -11.22 11.32 12.56
N ASP A 61 -10.06 11.30 13.21
CA ASP A 61 -8.76 11.44 12.52
C ASP A 61 -8.47 10.20 11.66
N GLN A 62 -8.75 9.00 12.18
CA GLN A 62 -8.64 7.75 11.42
C GLN A 62 -9.65 7.65 10.26
N GLU A 63 -10.90 8.07 10.45
CA GLU A 63 -11.92 8.12 9.39
C GLU A 63 -11.59 9.20 8.35
N CYS A 64 -11.11 10.37 8.78
CA CYS A 64 -10.57 11.41 7.91
C CYS A 64 -9.43 10.84 7.07
N PHE A 65 -8.45 10.20 7.72
CA PHE A 65 -7.30 9.63 7.05
C PHE A 65 -7.73 8.53 6.10
N ARG A 66 -8.65 7.63 6.50
CA ARG A 66 -9.21 6.59 5.62
C ARG A 66 -9.90 7.17 4.39
N ALA A 67 -10.63 8.28 4.55
CA ALA A 67 -11.32 8.93 3.46
C ALA A 67 -10.34 9.51 2.43
N ILE A 68 -9.26 10.14 2.89
CA ILE A 68 -8.28 10.82 2.02
C ILE A 68 -7.20 9.85 1.50
N PHE A 69 -6.81 8.84 2.28
CA PHE A 69 -5.79 7.86 1.92
C PHE A 69 -6.15 7.09 0.64
N LYS A 70 -7.45 6.90 0.35
CA LYS A 70 -7.91 6.29 -0.91
C LYS A 70 -7.46 7.07 -2.14
N GLU A 71 -7.26 8.38 -2.03
CA GLU A 71 -6.77 9.24 -3.11
C GLU A 71 -5.25 9.08 -3.32
N CYS A 72 -4.54 8.50 -2.33
CA CYS A 72 -3.11 8.22 -2.41
C CYS A 72 -2.78 6.95 -3.19
N VAL A 73 -3.75 6.06 -3.37
CA VAL A 73 -3.59 4.83 -4.15
C VAL A 73 -3.84 5.14 -5.63
N ARG A 74 -2.78 5.09 -6.44
CA ARG A 74 -2.91 5.21 -7.91
C ARG A 74 -3.42 3.91 -8.54
N GLU A 75 -3.97 4.01 -9.75
CA GLU A 75 -4.21 2.82 -10.57
C GLU A 75 -2.89 2.05 -10.77
N PRO A 76 -2.93 0.71 -10.75
CA PRO A 76 -1.72 -0.11 -10.82
C PRO A 76 -0.97 0.15 -12.13
N VAL A 77 0.21 0.74 -12.01
CA VAL A 77 1.17 0.85 -13.10
C VAL A 77 1.85 -0.52 -13.26
N PRO A 78 2.15 -0.99 -14.48
CA PRO A 78 2.88 -2.25 -14.67
C PRO A 78 4.22 -2.26 -13.91
N GLN A 79 4.51 -3.33 -13.18
CA GLN A 79 5.72 -3.50 -12.34
C GLN A 79 7.04 -3.22 -13.08
N GLU A 80 7.09 -3.41 -14.39
CA GLU A 80 8.26 -3.18 -15.24
C GLU A 80 8.63 -1.69 -15.41
N ARG A 81 7.84 -0.75 -14.87
CA ARG A 81 8.08 0.70 -14.96
C ARG A 81 8.11 1.42 -13.61
N MET A 82 7.97 0.69 -12.51
CA MET A 82 7.95 1.31 -11.18
C MET A 82 9.37 1.75 -10.82
N THR A 83 9.52 3.01 -10.39
CA THR A 83 10.78 3.52 -9.84
C THR A 83 10.52 4.15 -8.47
N LEU A 84 11.54 4.14 -7.61
CA LEU A 84 11.52 4.86 -6.32
C LEU A 84 11.10 6.33 -6.47
N CYS A 85 11.47 6.96 -7.59
CA CYS A 85 11.35 8.40 -7.76
C CYS A 85 10.08 8.87 -8.44
N ASP A 86 9.33 7.97 -9.07
CA ASP A 86 8.04 8.28 -9.68
C ASP A 86 6.88 7.88 -8.76
N GLU A 87 6.83 6.62 -8.31
CA GLU A 87 5.67 6.08 -7.60
C GLU A 87 5.79 6.24 -6.09
N ILE A 88 6.87 5.75 -5.50
CA ILE A 88 7.05 5.81 -4.04
C ILE A 88 7.06 7.26 -3.58
N LYS A 89 7.75 8.15 -4.32
CA LYS A 89 7.73 9.60 -4.05
C LYS A 89 6.32 10.20 -4.05
N TYR A 90 5.47 9.80 -5.00
CA TYR A 90 4.09 10.26 -5.04
C TYR A 90 3.30 9.75 -3.82
N GLU A 91 3.39 8.45 -3.55
CA GLU A 91 2.66 7.81 -2.44
C GLU A 91 3.06 8.42 -1.09
N VAL A 92 4.35 8.52 -0.78
CA VAL A 92 4.82 9.10 0.49
C VAL A 92 4.46 10.59 0.61
N THR A 93 4.43 11.31 -0.51
CA THR A 93 3.99 12.71 -0.52
C THR A 93 2.51 12.82 -0.19
N CYS A 94 1.68 11.98 -0.80
CA CYS A 94 0.24 11.96 -0.55
C CYS A 94 -0.07 11.52 0.89
N ILE A 95 0.57 10.45 1.38
CA ILE A 95 0.41 9.95 2.75
C ILE A 95 0.78 11.04 3.76
N SER A 96 1.91 11.73 3.56
CA SER A 96 2.32 12.84 4.42
C SER A 96 1.28 13.96 4.44
N GLN A 97 0.78 14.38 3.27
CA GLN A 97 -0.25 15.42 3.18
C GLN A 97 -1.56 15.00 3.85
N ALA A 98 -2.01 13.76 3.64
CA ALA A 98 -3.19 13.19 4.28
C ALA A 98 -3.03 13.16 5.80
N ALA A 99 -1.84 12.73 6.29
CA ALA A 99 -1.52 12.69 7.70
C ALA A 99 -1.58 14.07 8.35
N TYR A 100 -1.04 15.11 7.70
CA TYR A 100 -1.15 16.49 8.19
C TYR A 100 -2.59 17.00 8.17
N ARG A 101 -3.32 16.76 7.07
CA ARG A 101 -4.70 17.23 6.90
C ARG A 101 -5.64 16.63 7.94
N CYS A 102 -5.41 15.37 8.31
CA CYS A 102 -6.18 14.66 9.34
C CYS A 102 -5.51 14.68 10.71
N ASN A 103 -4.48 15.51 10.91
CA ASN A 103 -3.78 15.68 12.17
C ASN A 103 -3.30 14.36 12.82
N MET A 104 -2.93 13.37 12.02
CA MET A 104 -2.48 12.06 12.50
C MET A 104 -1.22 12.19 13.36
N ALA A 105 -1.06 11.39 14.40
CA ALA A 105 0.12 11.49 15.26
C ALA A 105 1.41 11.08 14.51
N PHE A 106 1.32 10.17 13.54
CA PHE A 106 2.44 9.79 12.66
C PHE A 106 2.79 10.81 11.55
N LYS A 107 2.15 11.99 11.49
CA LYS A 107 2.40 12.99 10.44
C LYS A 107 3.87 13.43 10.34
N VAL A 108 4.58 13.44 11.47
CA VAL A 108 6.01 13.79 11.54
C VAL A 108 6.86 12.72 10.86
N ASP A 109 6.62 11.44 11.16
CA ASP A 109 7.33 10.31 10.54
C ASP A 109 7.04 10.22 9.04
N ALA A 110 5.78 10.43 8.64
CA ALA A 110 5.39 10.46 7.23
C ALA A 110 6.12 11.59 6.47
N ASN A 111 6.32 12.74 7.11
CA ASN A 111 7.07 13.84 6.52
C ASN A 111 8.58 13.58 6.44
N ALA A 112 9.14 12.89 7.44
CA ALA A 112 10.54 12.48 7.43
C ALA A 112 10.81 11.54 6.25
N LEU A 113 9.96 10.52 6.04
CA LEU A 113 10.08 9.60 4.91
C LEU A 113 9.93 10.34 3.57
N LYS A 114 8.93 11.21 3.44
CA LYS A 114 8.76 12.06 2.25
C LYS A 114 10.04 12.85 1.93
N THR A 115 10.67 13.42 2.95
CA THR A 115 11.90 14.21 2.80
C THR A 115 13.07 13.34 2.36
N ALA A 116 13.23 12.17 2.97
CA ALA A 116 14.27 11.20 2.59
C ALA A 116 14.13 10.75 1.12
N VAL A 117 12.94 10.27 0.73
CA VAL A 117 12.67 9.86 -0.66
C VAL A 117 12.86 11.02 -1.63
N THR A 118 12.38 12.22 -1.29
CA THR A 118 12.57 13.41 -2.13
C THR A 118 14.04 13.77 -2.31
N THR A 119 14.87 13.57 -1.29
CA THR A 119 16.32 13.83 -1.34
C THR A 119 17.01 12.83 -2.26
N VAL A 120 16.77 11.53 -2.06
CA VAL A 120 17.29 10.47 -2.94
C VAL A 120 16.92 10.71 -4.40
N CYS A 121 15.71 11.23 -4.64
CA CYS A 121 15.18 11.45 -5.99
C CYS A 121 15.46 12.81 -6.61
N ARG A 122 16.10 13.74 -5.91
CA ARG A 122 16.47 15.06 -6.45
C ARG A 122 17.97 15.24 -6.56
N ASP A 123 18.71 14.68 -5.62
CA ASP A 123 20.16 14.82 -5.58
C ASP A 123 20.81 13.66 -6.35
N ALA A 124 21.36 13.97 -7.52
CA ALA A 124 22.05 13.01 -8.37
C ALA A 124 23.25 12.36 -7.67
N GLY A 125 23.84 13.03 -6.68
CA GLY A 125 24.82 12.44 -5.78
C GLY A 125 24.19 11.31 -4.97
N PHE A 126 23.17 11.61 -4.16
CA PHE A 126 22.47 10.60 -3.34
C PHE A 126 21.94 9.44 -4.17
N GLN A 127 21.37 9.71 -5.35
CA GLN A 127 20.90 8.66 -6.25
C GLN A 127 22.04 7.72 -6.66
N ARG A 128 23.21 8.25 -7.05
CA ARG A 128 24.38 7.42 -7.39
C ARG A 128 24.86 6.58 -6.22
N TRP A 129 24.90 7.15 -5.02
CA TRP A 129 25.30 6.41 -3.82
C TRP A 129 24.29 5.31 -3.46
N TYR A 130 23.01 5.60 -3.62
CA TYR A 130 21.95 4.63 -3.42
C TYR A 130 22.04 3.49 -4.43
N ASP A 131 22.15 3.82 -5.72
CA ASP A 131 22.29 2.84 -6.81
C ASP A 131 23.54 1.95 -6.63
N ALA A 132 24.64 2.51 -6.12
CA ALA A 132 25.87 1.77 -5.84
C ALA A 132 25.71 0.74 -4.72
N GLY A 133 24.90 1.03 -3.69
CA GLY A 133 24.67 0.14 -2.54
C GLY A 133 23.43 -0.75 -2.65
N LYS A 134 22.54 -0.44 -3.59
CA LYS A 134 21.21 -1.05 -3.75
C LYS A 134 21.23 -2.58 -3.74
N ALA A 135 22.12 -3.23 -4.48
CA ALA A 135 22.20 -4.69 -4.51
C ALA A 135 22.53 -5.28 -3.13
N CYS A 136 23.36 -4.59 -2.34
CA CYS A 136 23.67 -4.99 -0.97
C CYS A 136 22.48 -4.78 -0.03
N TYR A 137 21.76 -3.66 -0.17
CA TYR A 137 20.55 -3.38 0.61
C TYR A 137 19.46 -4.42 0.32
N GLN A 138 19.21 -4.70 -0.96
CA GLN A 138 18.25 -5.72 -1.39
C GLN A 138 18.57 -7.09 -0.81
N LYS A 139 19.84 -7.49 -0.81
CA LYS A 139 20.28 -8.75 -0.19
C LYS A 139 20.00 -8.77 1.32
N SER A 140 20.25 -7.66 2.01
CA SER A 140 20.06 -7.55 3.46
C SER A 140 18.58 -7.53 3.86
N VAL A 141 17.76 -6.76 3.15
CA VAL A 141 16.29 -6.67 3.34
C VAL A 141 15.60 -8.02 3.09
N ASN A 142 16.16 -8.85 2.20
CA ASN A 142 15.67 -10.17 1.85
C ASN A 142 16.39 -11.34 2.56
N ASP A 143 17.30 -11.07 3.50
CA ASP A 143 18.03 -12.12 4.21
C ASP A 143 17.04 -13.07 4.91
N SER A 144 17.21 -14.38 4.70
CA SER A 144 16.27 -15.37 5.22
C SER A 144 16.20 -15.34 6.75
N VAL A 145 17.33 -15.10 7.42
CA VAL A 145 17.39 -15.02 8.89
C VAL A 145 16.48 -13.91 9.42
N CYS A 146 16.43 -12.77 8.71
CA CYS A 146 15.56 -11.66 9.11
C CYS A 146 14.11 -11.90 8.70
N THR A 147 13.87 -12.52 7.53
CA THR A 147 12.54 -12.60 6.91
C THR A 147 11.71 -13.83 7.29
N GLU A 148 12.32 -14.93 7.74
CA GLU A 148 11.63 -16.18 8.07
C GLU A 148 10.52 -16.01 9.12
N PRO A 149 10.73 -15.34 10.27
CA PRO A 149 9.67 -15.15 11.26
C PRO A 149 8.44 -14.42 10.70
N ILE A 150 8.66 -13.46 9.79
CA ILE A 150 7.60 -12.74 9.10
C ILE A 150 6.89 -13.65 8.09
N LYS A 151 7.64 -14.44 7.30
CA LYS A 151 7.07 -15.39 6.34
C LYS A 151 6.18 -16.42 7.02
N GLU A 152 6.60 -16.94 8.17
CA GLU A 152 5.81 -17.85 8.99
C GLU A 152 4.52 -17.18 9.48
N ALA A 153 4.60 -15.95 10.00
CA ALA A 153 3.43 -15.19 10.44
C ALA A 153 2.43 -14.91 9.30
N MET A 154 2.92 -14.80 8.07
CA MET A 154 2.12 -14.55 6.86
C MET A 154 1.72 -15.84 6.12
N SER A 155 1.97 -17.02 6.69
CA SER A 155 1.68 -18.30 6.05
C SER A 155 0.22 -18.73 6.24
N GLY A 156 -0.35 -19.40 5.23
CA GLY A 156 -1.65 -20.08 5.37
C GLY A 156 -2.89 -19.17 5.43
N LEU A 157 -2.80 -17.91 5.01
CA LEU A 157 -3.90 -16.93 5.07
C LEU A 157 -5.01 -17.28 4.08
N LYS A 158 -6.26 -17.31 4.56
CA LYS A 158 -7.44 -17.64 3.72
C LYS A 158 -8.52 -16.56 3.76
N THR A 159 -8.59 -15.79 4.84
CA THR A 159 -9.62 -14.79 5.08
C THR A 159 -9.03 -13.42 5.38
N ASN A 160 -9.85 -12.35 5.29
CA ASN A 160 -9.43 -11.01 5.70
C ASN A 160 -9.06 -10.97 7.19
N GLU A 161 -9.79 -11.72 8.03
CA GLU A 161 -9.49 -11.85 9.45
C GLU A 161 -8.09 -12.45 9.67
N ASP A 162 -7.72 -13.49 8.92
CA ASP A 162 -6.37 -14.08 8.96
C ASP A 162 -5.31 -13.05 8.57
N ILE A 163 -5.56 -12.27 7.51
CA ILE A 163 -4.64 -11.24 7.04
C ILE A 163 -4.43 -10.17 8.11
N ILE A 164 -5.51 -9.68 8.74
CA ILE A 164 -5.43 -8.66 9.79
C ILE A 164 -4.65 -9.20 10.99
N LYS A 165 -4.97 -10.41 11.46
CA LYS A 165 -4.23 -11.05 12.56
C LYS A 165 -2.75 -11.21 12.23
N SER A 166 -2.44 -11.63 11.02
CA SER A 166 -1.05 -11.78 10.57
C SER A 166 -0.33 -10.45 10.45
N ASN A 167 -0.94 -9.39 9.92
CA ASN A 167 -0.33 -8.06 9.88
C ASN A 167 -0.10 -7.49 11.29
N LYS A 168 -1.01 -7.72 12.25
CA LYS A 168 -0.77 -7.40 13.66
C LYS A 168 0.40 -8.19 14.23
N LYS A 169 0.51 -9.47 13.89
CA LYS A 169 1.66 -10.29 14.29
C LYS A 169 2.95 -9.77 13.68
N VAL A 170 2.94 -9.39 12.40
CA VAL A 170 4.07 -8.75 11.71
C VAL A 170 4.48 -7.47 12.43
N CYS A 171 3.54 -6.64 12.88
CA CYS A 171 3.88 -5.45 13.68
C CYS A 171 4.69 -5.78 14.95
N SER A 172 4.38 -6.89 15.64
CA SER A 172 5.18 -7.35 16.79
C SER A 172 6.56 -7.91 16.42
N LEU A 173 6.76 -8.29 15.15
CA LEU A 173 8.00 -8.85 14.61
C LEU A 173 8.83 -7.81 13.84
N PHE A 174 8.27 -6.64 13.57
CA PHE A 174 8.85 -5.66 12.66
C PHE A 174 10.13 -5.05 13.23
N GLU A 175 10.16 -4.70 14.52
CA GLU A 175 11.38 -4.20 15.16
C GLU A 175 12.53 -5.24 15.16
N PRO A 176 12.32 -6.50 15.58
CA PRO A 176 13.33 -7.55 15.42
C PRO A 176 13.82 -7.72 13.97
N TYR A 177 12.91 -7.66 13.00
CA TYR A 177 13.25 -7.68 11.58
C TYR A 177 14.13 -6.49 11.19
N SER A 178 13.74 -5.27 11.57
CA SER A 178 14.47 -4.05 11.23
C SER A 178 15.87 -4.02 11.83
N ASN A 179 16.00 -4.40 13.10
CA ASN A 179 17.30 -4.51 13.75
C ASN A 179 18.20 -5.57 13.05
N CYS A 180 17.61 -6.69 12.61
CA CYS A 180 18.34 -7.70 11.85
C CYS A 180 18.82 -7.17 10.48
N VAL A 181 17.97 -6.43 9.76
CA VAL A 181 18.34 -5.84 8.46
C VAL A 181 19.44 -4.79 8.63
N GLU A 182 19.33 -3.91 9.61
CA GLU A 182 20.36 -2.91 9.92
C GLU A 182 21.71 -3.57 10.22
N ASP A 183 21.74 -4.58 11.11
CA ASP A 183 22.96 -5.35 11.42
C ASP A 183 23.59 -5.99 10.16
N LYS A 184 22.75 -6.52 9.25
CA LYS A 184 23.22 -7.07 7.98
C LYS A 184 23.78 -6.02 7.05
N VAL A 185 23.17 -4.83 6.97
CA VAL A 185 23.68 -3.72 6.15
C VAL A 185 25.00 -3.21 6.71
N GLU A 186 25.09 -3.01 8.03
CA GLU A 186 26.32 -2.55 8.67
C GLU A 186 27.49 -3.50 8.44
N LYS A 187 27.25 -4.81 8.55
CA LYS A 187 28.28 -5.84 8.34
C LYS A 187 28.68 -6.02 6.89
N ASN A 188 27.73 -5.90 5.95
CA ASN A 188 27.93 -6.33 4.57
C ASN A 188 28.10 -5.19 3.56
N CYS A 189 27.58 -3.99 3.84
CA CYS A 189 27.52 -2.89 2.88
C CYS A 189 28.57 -1.79 3.13
N GLY A 190 29.39 -1.90 4.18
CA GLY A 190 30.49 -0.97 4.46
C GLY A 190 30.02 0.47 4.64
N SER A 191 30.75 1.44 4.06
CA SER A 191 30.44 2.87 4.17
C SER A 191 29.11 3.30 3.52
N LEU A 192 28.44 2.40 2.79
CA LEU A 192 27.16 2.66 2.16
C LEU A 192 25.98 2.56 3.15
N ASN A 193 26.21 2.05 4.36
CA ASN A 193 25.19 1.98 5.42
C ASN A 193 24.55 3.35 5.75
N GLN A 194 25.29 4.45 5.68
CA GLN A 194 24.75 5.79 5.95
C GLN A 194 23.64 6.18 4.97
N VAL A 195 23.80 5.79 3.71
CA VAL A 195 22.82 6.09 2.64
C VAL A 195 21.61 5.17 2.75
N PHE A 196 21.81 3.94 3.20
CA PHE A 196 20.71 3.05 3.57
C PHE A 196 19.89 3.64 4.73
N ASN A 197 20.52 3.99 5.85
CA ASN A 197 19.85 4.51 7.05
C ASN A 197 19.09 5.82 6.76
N TRP A 198 19.61 6.66 5.85
CA TRP A 198 18.91 7.87 5.42
C TRP A 198 17.49 7.60 4.89
N LEU A 199 17.28 6.47 4.22
CA LEU A 199 15.97 6.04 3.72
C LEU A 199 15.27 5.06 4.68
N TYR A 200 16.03 4.17 5.31
CA TYR A 200 15.51 3.08 6.13
C TYR A 200 14.96 3.58 7.46
N ASP A 201 15.64 4.48 8.17
CA ASP A 201 15.19 4.93 9.50
C ASP A 201 13.84 5.66 9.43
N PRO A 202 13.61 6.60 8.49
CA PRO A 202 12.29 7.23 8.34
C PRO A 202 11.19 6.23 7.96
N LEU A 203 11.53 5.20 7.17
CA LEU A 203 10.60 4.16 6.76
C LEU A 203 10.24 3.23 7.92
N ARG A 204 11.23 2.85 8.74
CA ARG A 204 11.06 2.10 9.99
C ARG A 204 10.18 2.86 10.97
N ASN A 205 10.47 4.14 11.21
CA ASN A 205 9.69 4.98 12.13
C ASN A 205 8.24 5.12 11.68
N LEU A 206 8.01 5.40 10.39
CA LEU A 206 6.64 5.45 9.87
C LEU A 206 5.93 4.10 10.03
N SER A 207 6.61 3.00 9.72
CA SER A 207 6.06 1.64 9.85
C SER A 207 5.66 1.32 11.29
N ASN A 208 6.49 1.65 12.28
CA ASN A 208 6.17 1.51 13.70
C ASN A 208 4.95 2.34 14.08
N SER A 209 4.91 3.61 13.67
CA SER A 209 3.78 4.48 13.97
C SER A 209 2.47 4.02 13.30
N LEU A 210 2.53 3.47 12.08
CA LEU A 210 1.37 2.84 11.43
C LEU A 210 0.93 1.57 12.16
N CYS A 211 1.87 0.76 12.62
CA CYS A 211 1.59 -0.42 13.41
C CYS A 211 0.84 -0.08 14.70
N GLU A 212 1.36 0.86 15.47
CA GLU A 212 0.79 1.28 16.76
C GLU A 212 -0.56 1.96 16.60
N GLN A 213 -0.70 2.86 15.62
CA GLN A 213 -1.85 3.75 15.55
C GLN A 213 -2.99 3.21 14.69
N LEU A 214 -2.68 2.34 13.70
CA LEU A 214 -3.67 1.91 12.71
C LEU A 214 -3.86 0.38 12.66
N ILE A 215 -2.77 -0.40 12.60
CA ILE A 215 -2.85 -1.85 12.35
C ILE A 215 -3.21 -2.63 13.61
N VAL A 216 -2.46 -2.43 14.70
CA VAL A 216 -2.70 -3.13 15.97
C VAL A 216 -4.12 -2.84 16.53
N PRO A 217 -4.61 -1.58 16.50
CA PRO A 217 -5.96 -1.27 16.98
C PRO A 217 -7.09 -1.70 16.04
N ALA A 218 -6.80 -2.15 14.81
CA ALA A 218 -7.84 -2.51 13.84
C ALA A 218 -8.72 -3.66 14.32
N ASP A 219 -10.02 -3.59 14.04
CA ASP A 219 -10.93 -4.70 14.34
C ASP A 219 -10.71 -5.84 13.32
N GLU A 220 -10.40 -7.03 13.83
CA GLU A 220 -10.21 -8.24 13.02
C GLU A 220 -11.51 -8.73 12.37
N LYS A 221 -12.66 -8.39 12.96
CA LYS A 221 -13.98 -8.77 12.46
C LYS A 221 -14.53 -7.79 11.42
N ASP A 222 -13.92 -6.61 11.29
CA ASP A 222 -14.27 -5.65 10.25
C ASP A 222 -13.72 -6.13 8.90
N SER A 223 -14.58 -6.78 8.13
CA SER A 223 -14.24 -7.38 6.84
C SER A 223 -14.09 -6.36 5.71
N ARG A 224 -14.26 -5.06 5.97
CA ARG A 224 -14.11 -4.02 4.95
C ARG A 224 -12.71 -4.04 4.35
N PRO A 225 -12.59 -3.86 3.02
CA PRO A 225 -11.29 -3.88 2.34
C PRO A 225 -10.39 -2.67 2.69
N ASP A 226 -10.96 -1.59 3.23
CA ASP A 226 -10.22 -0.40 3.71
C ASP A 226 -9.94 -0.42 5.21
N ASN A 227 -10.06 -1.60 5.82
CA ASN A 227 -9.59 -1.83 7.18
C ASN A 227 -8.07 -1.62 7.24
N PHE A 228 -7.60 -0.78 8.16
CA PHE A 228 -6.17 -0.51 8.30
C PHE A 228 -5.35 -1.73 8.72
N GLY A 229 -5.97 -2.74 9.32
CA GLY A 229 -5.36 -4.04 9.59
C GLY A 229 -4.90 -4.77 8.32
N MET A 230 -5.37 -4.36 7.13
CA MET A 230 -4.92 -4.89 5.85
C MET A 230 -3.57 -4.32 5.39
N LEU A 231 -3.08 -3.24 6.03
CA LEU A 231 -1.77 -2.67 5.72
C LEU A 231 -0.65 -3.64 6.14
N ASN A 232 0.32 -3.82 5.24
CA ASN A 232 1.47 -4.69 5.46
C ASN A 232 2.76 -3.87 5.42
N VAL A 233 3.21 -3.41 6.60
CA VAL A 233 4.41 -2.56 6.72
C VAL A 233 5.68 -3.25 6.23
N TYR A 234 5.80 -4.56 6.43
CA TYR A 234 6.91 -5.35 5.89
C TYR A 234 6.90 -5.37 4.37
N GLY A 235 5.72 -5.58 3.76
CA GLY A 235 5.53 -5.53 2.31
C GLY A 235 5.92 -4.16 1.74
N SER A 236 5.53 -3.08 2.41
CA SER A 236 5.91 -1.72 2.02
C SER A 236 7.43 -1.49 2.10
N VAL A 237 8.08 -1.90 3.20
CA VAL A 237 9.55 -1.82 3.32
C VAL A 237 10.23 -2.56 2.20
N LYS A 238 9.82 -3.81 1.98
CA LYS A 238 10.39 -4.66 0.95
C LYS A 238 10.23 -4.03 -0.44
N ALA A 239 9.04 -3.51 -0.77
CA ALA A 239 8.77 -2.85 -2.04
C ALA A 239 9.71 -1.65 -2.29
N VAL A 240 9.99 -0.83 -1.27
CA VAL A 240 10.88 0.34 -1.41
C VAL A 240 12.28 -0.05 -1.89
N PHE A 241 12.83 -1.15 -1.39
CA PHE A 241 14.17 -1.60 -1.75
C PHE A 241 14.20 -2.55 -2.95
N GLU A 242 13.09 -3.19 -3.32
CA GLU A 242 12.99 -4.07 -4.49
C GLU A 242 12.64 -3.36 -5.80
N ILE A 243 11.85 -2.27 -5.74
CA ILE A 243 11.48 -1.42 -6.89
C ILE A 243 12.60 -0.45 -7.26
N ALA A 244 13.39 -0.07 -6.25
CA ALA A 244 14.63 0.64 -6.44
C ALA A 244 15.48 -0.02 -7.50
#